data_AF-A0AAV6K4Q3-F1
#
_entry.id   AF-A0AAV6K4Q3-F1
#
_cell.length_a   1.000
_cell.length_b   1.000
_cell.length_c   1.000
_cell.angle_alpha   90.00
_cell.angle_beta   90.00
_cell.angle_gamma   90.00
#
_symmetry.space_group_name_H-M   'P 1'
#
loop_
_entity.id
_entity.type
_entity.pdbx_description
1 polymer ?
#
loop_
_entity_poly.entity_id
_entity_poly.type
_entity_poly.pdbx_seq_one_letter_code
_entity_poly.pdbx_strand_id
1 'polypeptide(L)'
;MSWQTYVDEHLMCDIDGLGLHLAAASIIGLDGSVWAQSASFPQGSGGITIKKTGQALVFGIYEEPVTPGQCNMVVERLGDYLIDQGL
;
A
#
# COMPACT_ATOMS: atom_id res chain seq x y z
N MET A 1 11.70 -16.12 9.13
CA MET A 1 11.02 -14.87 9.56
C MET A 1 9.97 -14.56 8.51
N SER A 2 8.72 -14.29 8.91
CA SER A 2 7.63 -13.98 7.98
C SER A 2 7.46 -12.47 7.82
N TRP A 3 6.82 -12.02 6.74
CA TRP A 3 6.43 -10.62 6.56
C TRP A 3 5.52 -10.12 7.69
N GLN A 4 4.74 -11.01 8.30
CA GLN A 4 3.88 -10.69 9.43
C GLN A 4 4.68 -10.21 10.66
N THR A 5 5.85 -10.81 10.94
CA THR A 5 6.72 -10.35 12.03
C THR A 5 7.15 -8.89 11.85
N TYR A 6 7.39 -8.44 10.62
CA TYR A 6 7.72 -7.03 10.37
C TYR A 6 6.53 -6.10 10.62
N VAL A 7 5.32 -6.52 10.24
CA VAL A 7 4.11 -5.74 10.55
C VAL A 7 3.91 -5.65 12.06
N ASP A 8 3.94 -6.78 12.75
CA ASP A 8 3.59 -6.85 14.16
C ASP A 8 4.66 -6.19 15.05
N GLU A 9 5.95 -6.46 14.79
CA GLU A 9 7.04 -6.03 15.68
C GLU A 9 7.69 -4.71 15.26
N HIS A 10 7.57 -4.28 14.00
CA HIS A 10 8.28 -3.08 13.51
C HIS A 10 7.34 -1.96 13.05
N LEU A 11 6.17 -2.27 12.49
CA LEU A 11 5.21 -1.24 12.07
C LEU A 11 4.17 -0.93 13.15
N MET A 12 3.66 -1.96 13.83
CA MET A 12 2.65 -1.83 14.89
C MET A 12 3.26 -1.69 16.29
N CYS A 13 4.57 -1.44 16.39
CA CYS A 13 5.25 -1.26 17.67
C CYS A 13 4.80 0.01 18.40
N ASP A 14 5.15 0.11 19.68
CA ASP A 14 4.96 1.32 20.46
C ASP A 14 5.94 2.41 20.00
N ILE A 15 5.43 3.59 19.69
CA ILE A 15 6.19 4.74 19.24
C ILE A 15 6.83 5.40 20.46
N ASP A 16 8.15 5.26 20.58
CA ASP A 16 8.99 5.86 21.63
C ASP A 16 8.56 5.53 23.07
N GLY A 17 7.87 4.41 23.29
CA GLY A 17 7.41 3.98 24.61
C GLY A 17 6.25 4.82 25.17
N LEU A 18 5.54 5.54 24.31
CA LEU A 18 4.44 6.44 24.68
C LEU A 18 3.08 5.72 24.76
N GLY A 19 3.03 4.41 24.52
CA GLY A 19 1.80 3.64 24.35
C GLY A 19 1.03 3.99 23.07
N LEU A 20 1.70 4.60 22.09
CA LEU A 20 1.10 5.05 20.83
C LEU A 20 1.46 4.07 19.73
N HIS A 21 0.47 3.70 18.90
CA HIS A 21 0.65 2.77 17.79
C HIS A 21 0.09 3.35 16.49
N LEU A 22 0.59 2.87 15.35
CA LEU A 22 -0.09 3.12 14.08
C LEU A 22 -1.53 2.57 14.15
N ALA A 23 -2.48 3.28 13.53
CA ALA A 23 -3.87 2.83 13.47
C ALA A 23 -3.99 1.50 12.69
N ALA A 24 -3.21 1.36 11.62
CA ALA A 24 -3.09 0.15 10.82
C ALA A 24 -1.81 0.17 9.99
N ALA A 25 -1.34 -1.01 9.56
CA ALA A 25 -0.18 -1.15 8.70
C ALA A 25 -0.29 -2.37 7.78
N SER A 26 0.33 -2.31 6.60
CA SER A 26 0.43 -3.43 5.66
C SER A 26 1.71 -3.38 4.85
N ILE A 27 2.21 -4.54 4.44
CA ILE A 27 3.25 -4.69 3.43
C ILE A 27 2.57 -5.21 2.17
N ILE A 28 2.58 -4.40 1.12
CA ILE A 28 1.94 -4.70 -0.16
C ILE A 28 3.01 -4.70 -1.24
N GLY A 29 3.07 -5.80 -1.99
CA GLY A 29 3.93 -5.92 -3.16
C GLY A 29 3.53 -4.93 -4.25
N LEU A 30 4.47 -4.57 -5.13
CA LEU A 30 4.19 -3.68 -6.25
C LEU A 30 3.19 -4.28 -7.27
N ASP A 31 2.96 -5.60 -7.19
CA ASP A 31 1.93 -6.33 -7.92
C ASP A 31 0.53 -6.21 -7.28
N GLY A 32 0.41 -5.51 -6.16
CA GLY A 32 -0.82 -5.36 -5.38
C GLY A 32 -1.09 -6.52 -4.40
N SER A 33 -0.22 -7.54 -4.35
CA SER A 33 -0.38 -8.66 -3.43
C SER A 33 -0.09 -8.22 -1.99
N VAL A 34 -1.01 -8.51 -1.06
CA VAL A 34 -0.78 -8.25 0.37
C VAL A 34 0.15 -9.34 0.93
N TRP A 35 1.34 -8.95 1.38
CA TRP A 35 2.32 -9.87 1.97
C TRP A 35 2.11 -10.04 3.48
N ALA A 36 1.66 -8.98 4.17
CA ALA A 36 1.26 -8.99 5.57
C ALA A 36 0.44 -7.74 5.88
N GLN A 37 -0.42 -7.81 6.90
CA GLN A 37 -1.23 -6.69 7.35
C GLN A 37 -1.58 -6.79 8.83
N SER A 38 -1.83 -5.65 9.48
CA SER A 38 -2.32 -5.62 10.85
C SER A 38 -3.78 -6.04 10.89
N ALA A 39 -4.25 -6.52 12.04
CA ALA A 39 -5.66 -6.90 12.19
C ALA A 39 -6.63 -5.72 11.95
N SER A 40 -6.17 -4.50 12.26
CA SER A 40 -6.90 -3.25 12.04
C SER A 40 -6.79 -2.70 10.62
N PHE A 41 -5.93 -3.28 9.78
CA PHE A 41 -5.86 -2.89 8.37
C PHE A 41 -7.20 -3.20 7.70
N PRO A 42 -7.76 -2.27 6.91
CA PRO A 42 -9.08 -2.46 6.31
C PRO A 42 -9.16 -3.80 5.57
N GLN A 43 -9.90 -4.76 6.14
CA GLN A 43 -10.15 -6.08 5.53
C GLN A 43 -11.28 -6.04 4.49
N GLY A 44 -11.71 -4.84 4.10
CA GLY A 44 -12.74 -4.65 3.09
C GLY A 44 -12.23 -5.04 1.69
N SER A 45 -13.16 -5.09 0.75
CA SER A 45 -12.94 -5.30 -0.69
C SER A 45 -12.23 -4.15 -1.42
N GLY A 46 -11.70 -3.19 -0.66
CA GLY A 46 -10.82 -2.16 -1.16
C GLY A 46 -9.36 -2.60 -1.21
N GLY A 47 -8.51 -1.74 -1.74
CA GLY A 47 -7.07 -1.98 -1.80
C GLY A 47 -6.32 -0.73 -2.24
N ILE A 48 -5.02 -0.88 -2.42
CA ILE A 48 -4.16 0.22 -2.88
C ILE A 48 -3.24 -0.28 -4.00
N THR A 49 -3.08 0.54 -5.03
CA THR A 49 -2.09 0.37 -6.08
C THR A 49 -1.04 1.46 -5.94
N ILE A 50 0.23 1.09 -5.99
CA ILE A 50 1.35 2.02 -5.93
C ILE A 50 2.22 1.84 -7.17
N LYS A 51 2.29 2.86 -8.02
CA LYS A 51 3.17 2.87 -9.22
C LYS A 51 4.33 3.80 -8.99
N LYS A 52 5.55 3.25 -9.02
CA LYS A 52 6.78 4.01 -8.95
C LYS A 52 7.11 4.65 -10.30
N THR A 53 7.53 5.92 -10.28
CA THR A 53 8.11 6.64 -11.43
C THR A 53 9.59 6.95 -11.16
N GLY A 54 10.25 7.76 -12.00
CA GLY A 54 11.63 8.18 -11.79
C GLY A 54 11.80 9.05 -10.53
N GLN A 55 10.83 9.91 -10.24
CA GLN A 55 10.91 10.95 -9.19
C GLN A 55 9.73 10.92 -8.21
N ALA A 56 8.69 10.10 -8.44
CA ALA A 56 7.48 10.05 -7.63
C ALA A 56 6.94 8.63 -7.39
N LEU A 57 5.99 8.54 -6.45
CA LEU A 57 5.14 7.37 -6.23
C LEU A 57 3.69 7.80 -6.44
N VAL A 58 2.98 7.13 -7.36
CA VAL A 58 1.55 7.35 -7.61
C VAL A 58 0.76 6.35 -6.77
N PHE A 59 -0.11 6.85 -5.90
CA PHE A 59 -0.97 6.05 -5.04
C PHE A 59 -2.41 6.11 -5.53
N GLY A 60 -3.07 4.96 -5.65
CA GLY A 60 -4.51 4.88 -5.82
C GLY A 60 -5.11 3.94 -4.79
N ILE A 61 -5.98 4.47 -3.94
CA ILE A 61 -6.77 3.68 -2.98
C ILE A 61 -8.16 3.50 -3.58
N TYR A 62 -8.69 2.28 -3.51
CA TYR A 62 -10.02 1.98 -4.00
C TYR A 62 -10.82 1.23 -2.94
N GLU A 63 -12.14 1.31 -3.08
CA GLU A 63 -13.13 0.58 -2.31
C GLU A 63 -14.19 0.05 -3.28
N GLU A 64 -15.08 -0.84 -2.84
CA GLU A 64 -16.21 -1.28 -3.66
C GLU A 64 -17.07 -0.11 -4.17
N PRO A 65 -17.58 -0.16 -5.42
CA PRO A 65 -17.56 -1.29 -6.35
C PRO A 65 -16.32 -1.32 -7.28
N VAL A 66 -15.30 -0.49 -7.01
CA VAL A 66 -14.09 -0.44 -7.84
C VAL A 66 -13.29 -1.72 -7.64
N THR A 67 -12.92 -2.35 -8.74
CA THR A 67 -12.11 -3.57 -8.73
C THR A 67 -10.61 -3.24 -8.72
N PRO A 68 -9.75 -4.16 -8.23
CA PRO A 68 -8.30 -3.97 -8.28
C PRO A 68 -7.79 -3.62 -9.69
N GLY A 69 -8.30 -4.28 -10.73
CA GLY A 69 -7.88 -4.03 -12.11
C GLY A 69 -8.23 -2.62 -12.62
N GLN A 70 -9.35 -2.05 -12.16
CA GLN A 70 -9.71 -0.67 -12.49
C GLN A 70 -8.80 0.34 -11.80
N CYS A 71 -8.45 0.12 -10.53
CA CYS A 71 -7.48 0.96 -9.83
C CYS A 71 -6.10 0.91 -10.51
N ASN A 72 -5.62 -0.31 -10.81
CA ASN A 72 -4.35 -0.52 -11.51
C ASN A 72 -4.30 0.25 -12.83
N MET A 73 -5.35 0.14 -13.64
CA MET A 73 -5.41 0.84 -14.94
C MET A 73 -5.24 2.35 -14.80
N VAL A 74 -5.87 2.98 -13.80
CA VAL A 74 -5.80 4.44 -13.61
C VAL A 74 -4.42 4.86 -13.09
N VAL A 75 -3.93 4.16 -12.07
CA VAL A 75 -2.64 4.47 -11.42
C VAL A 75 -1.46 4.22 -12.36
N GLU A 76 -1.46 3.10 -13.07
CA GLU A 76 -0.37 2.73 -13.97
C GLU A 76 -0.32 3.64 -15.20
N ARG A 77 -1.47 3.99 -15.80
CA ARG A 77 -1.49 4.91 -16.95
C ARG A 77 -0.86 6.26 -16.64
N LEU A 78 -1.16 6.83 -15.46
CA LEU A 78 -0.54 8.08 -15.04
C LEU A 78 0.95 7.88 -14.77
N GLY A 79 1.33 6.79 -14.10
CA GLY A 79 2.74 6.52 -13.83
C GLY A 79 3.57 6.30 -15.09
N ASP A 80 3.04 5.59 -16.09
CA ASP A 80 3.71 5.40 -17.39
C ASP A 80 3.86 6.74 -18.13
N TYR A 81 2.82 7.59 -18.12
CA TYR A 81 2.93 8.94 -18.66
C TYR A 81 4.01 9.77 -17.98
N LEU A 82 4.11 9.72 -16.65
CA LEU A 82 5.15 10.44 -15.90
C LEU A 82 6.55 9.92 -16.25
N ILE A 83 6.72 8.60 -16.36
CA ILE A 83 7.98 7.99 -16.79
C ILE A 83 8.37 8.46 -18.20
N ASP A 84 7.42 8.52 -19.13
CA ASP A 84 7.67 9.00 -20.50
C ASP A 84 8.07 10.49 -20.55
N GLN A 85 7.64 11.28 -19.56
CA GLN A 85 8.08 12.68 -19.40
C GLN A 85 9.45 12.81 -18.68
N GLY A 86 10.08 11.71 -18.28
CA GLY A 86 11.33 11.72 -17.50
C GLY A 86 11.14 12.09 -16.03
N LEU A 87 9.93 11.90 -15.50
CA LEU A 87 9.53 12.17 -14.12
C LEU A 87 9.39 10.88 -13.29
#